data_AF-A0A182E0H9-F1
#
_entry.id   AF-A0A182E0H9-F1
#
_cell.length_a   1.000
_cell.length_b   1.000
_cell.length_c   1.000
_cell.angle_alpha   90.00
_cell.angle_beta   90.00
_cell.angle_gamma   90.00
#
_symmetry.space_group_name_H-M   'P 1'
#
loop_
_entity.id
_entity.type
_entity.pdbx_description
1 polymer ?
#
loop_
_entity_poly.entity_id
_entity_poly.type
_entity_poly.pdbx_seq_one_letter_code
_entity_poly.pdbx_strand_id
1 'polypeptide(L)'
;MSSRVTMHHHLDYNRTGHFTQLVWKSTTQMGVGVAMRRFSGHRVNSCQPDFPSTLIYVVVKYDPPGNILDMKNYDDNVLPPIR
;
A
#
# COMPACT_ATOMS: atom_id res chain seq x y z
N MET A 1 23.45 24.24 25.34
CA MET A 1 23.12 22.82 25.06
C MET A 1 21.72 22.55 25.56
N SER A 2 20.73 22.57 24.68
CA SER A 2 19.39 22.08 24.97
C SER A 2 18.86 21.46 23.69
N SER A 3 18.53 20.19 23.80
CA SER A 3 18.17 19.23 22.77
C SER A 3 17.14 19.76 21.78
N ARG A 4 17.49 19.77 20.49
CA ARG A 4 16.50 19.72 19.42
C ARG A 4 15.74 18.40 19.59
N VAL A 5 14.55 18.47 20.15
CA VAL A 5 13.55 17.41 19.98
C VAL A 5 13.23 17.42 18.50
N THR A 6 13.84 16.50 17.75
CA THR A 6 13.46 16.22 16.37
C THR A 6 11.98 15.84 16.43
N MET A 7 11.11 16.70 15.89
CA MET A 7 9.73 16.35 15.62
C MET A 7 9.77 15.16 14.67
N HIS A 8 9.68 13.95 15.22
CA HIS A 8 9.68 12.72 14.45
C HIS A 8 8.44 12.80 13.57
N HIS A 9 8.66 12.99 12.27
CA HIS A 9 7.65 12.77 11.26
C HIS A 9 6.98 11.46 11.60
N HIS A 10 5.71 11.55 11.99
CA HIS A 10 4.81 10.42 12.12
C HIS A 10 5.08 9.55 10.88
N LEU A 11 5.51 8.30 11.06
CA LEU A 11 5.63 7.37 9.95
C LEU A 11 4.28 7.37 9.23
N ASP A 12 4.19 8.09 8.10
CA ASP A 12 2.94 8.47 7.46
C ASP A 12 2.39 7.27 6.69
N TYR A 13 1.94 6.27 7.44
CA TYR A 13 1.42 5.01 6.94
C TYR A 13 0.32 5.22 5.89
N ASN A 14 -0.50 6.26 6.05
CA ASN A 14 -1.60 6.58 5.16
C ASN A 14 -1.17 7.04 3.75
N ARG A 15 0.06 7.53 3.57
CA ARG A 15 0.55 7.99 2.26
C ARG A 15 1.50 6.99 1.62
N THR A 16 2.40 6.39 2.40
CA THR A 16 3.50 5.57 1.88
C THR A 16 3.42 4.10 2.27
N GLY A 17 2.48 3.70 3.14
CA GLY A 17 2.41 2.35 3.71
C GLY A 17 2.34 1.22 2.67
N HIS A 18 1.62 1.42 1.57
CA HIS A 18 1.59 0.43 0.48
C HIS A 18 2.96 0.28 -0.20
N PHE A 19 3.64 1.39 -0.47
CA PHE A 19 4.97 1.37 -1.08
C PHE A 19 6.01 0.75 -0.14
N THR A 20 6.05 1.18 1.12
CA THR A 20 7.04 0.70 2.10
C THR A 20 6.88 -0.79 2.38
N GLN A 21 5.65 -1.34 2.35
CA GLN A 21 5.42 -2.77 2.43
C GLN A 21 5.93 -3.52 1.20
N LEU A 22 5.76 -2.96 0.00
CA LEU A 22 6.23 -3.59 -1.25
C LEU A 22 7.75 -3.72 -1.30
N VAL A 23 8.48 -2.73 -0.77
CA VAL A 23 9.96 -2.71 -0.81
C VAL A 23 10.60 -3.20 0.50
N TRP A 24 9.82 -3.74 1.42
CA TRP A 24 10.30 -4.14 2.74
C TRP A 24 11.31 -5.29 2.66
N LYS A 25 12.61 -5.00 2.84
CA LYS A 25 13.73 -5.95 2.67
C LYS A 25 13.52 -7.31 3.36
N SER A 26 12.99 -7.33 4.58
CA SER A 26 12.82 -8.56 5.36
C SER A 26 11.56 -9.35 5.01
N THR A 27 10.65 -8.82 4.17
CA THR A 27 9.51 -9.57 3.64
C THR A 27 10.04 -10.50 2.56
N THR A 28 9.86 -11.81 2.72
CA THR A 28 10.44 -12.80 1.80
C THR A 28 9.38 -13.57 1.02
N GLN A 29 8.13 -13.53 1.47
CA GLN A 29 7.01 -14.22 0.85
C GLN A 29 5.85 -13.25 0.67
N MET A 30 5.13 -13.43 -0.44
CA MET A 30 3.87 -12.73 -0.67
C MET A 30 2.83 -13.66 -1.30
N GLY A 31 1.58 -13.45 -0.92
CA GLY A 31 0.42 -14.09 -1.53
C GLY A 31 -0.51 -13.04 -2.11
N VAL A 32 -1.02 -13.28 -3.32
CA VAL A 32 -1.96 -12.38 -4.00
C VAL A 32 -3.25 -13.13 -4.29
N GLY A 33 -4.36 -12.62 -3.76
CA GLY A 33 -5.71 -13.06 -4.09
C GLY A 33 -6.39 -12.04 -4.99
N VAL A 34 -7.06 -12.52 -6.05
CA VAL A 34 -7.80 -11.68 -6.99
C VAL A 34 -9.23 -12.20 -7.13
N ALA A 35 -10.22 -11.32 -6.99
CA ALA A 35 -11.61 -11.61 -7.28
C ALA A 35 -12.16 -10.59 -8.28
N MET A 36 -12.92 -11.05 -9.28
CA MET A 36 -13.46 -10.21 -10.33
C MET A 36 -14.98 -10.36 -10.40
N ARG A 37 -15.70 -9.23 -10.42
CA ARG A 37 -17.15 -9.19 -10.60
C ARG A 37 -17.50 -8.34 -11.82
N ARG A 38 -18.17 -8.95 -12.79
CA ARG A 38 -18.77 -8.22 -13.91
C ARG A 38 -20.12 -7.65 -13.49
N PHE A 39 -20.42 -6.44 -13.93
CA PHE A 39 -21.71 -5.79 -13.71
C PHE A 39 -21.98 -4.77 -14.83
N SER A 40 -23.25 -4.43 -15.04
CA SER A 40 -23.62 -3.29 -15.88
C SER A 40 -23.48 -2.01 -15.05
N GLY A 41 -22.59 -1.12 -15.48
CA GLY A 41 -22.45 0.20 -14.91
C GLY A 41 -23.53 1.12 -15.46
N HIS A 42 -24.14 1.92 -14.59
CA HIS A 42 -25.13 2.92 -14.98
C HIS A 42 -24.52 4.33 -14.81
N ARG A 43 -24.73 5.21 -15.79
CA ARG A 43 -24.28 6.62 -15.71
C ARG A 43 -25.30 7.42 -14.90
N VAL A 44 -24.87 8.57 -14.36
CA VAL A 44 -25.72 9.45 -13.53
C VAL A 44 -26.93 10.00 -14.31
N ASN A 45 -26.80 10.13 -15.64
CA ASN A 45 -27.87 10.56 -16.52
C ASN A 45 -28.61 9.36 -17.13
N SER A 46 -29.94 9.39 -17.10
CA SER A 46 -30.82 8.30 -17.57
C SER A 46 -30.83 8.09 -19.09
N CYS A 47 -30.27 9.03 -19.86
CA CYS A 47 -30.24 8.96 -21.32
C CYS A 47 -29.10 8.09 -21.88
N GLN A 48 -28.17 7.65 -21.03
CA GLN A 48 -26.99 6.90 -21.46
C GLN A 48 -27.20 5.40 -21.20
N PRO A 49 -26.91 4.54 -22.18
CA PRO A 49 -27.07 3.11 -22.00
C PRO A 49 -26.10 2.58 -20.94
N ASP A 50 -26.48 1.46 -20.34
CA ASP A 50 -25.58 0.67 -19.52
C ASP A 50 -24.30 0.32 -20.27
N PHE A 51 -23.18 0.29 -19.54
CA PHE A 51 -21.91 -0.11 -20.09
C PHE A 51 -21.32 -1.29 -19.30
N PRO A 52 -20.71 -2.27 -19.98
CA PRO A 52 -20.09 -3.40 -19.30
C PRO A 52 -18.96 -2.89 -18.40
N SER A 53 -18.99 -3.30 -17.13
CA SER A 53 -18.01 -2.91 -16.12
C SER A 53 -17.49 -4.14 -15.39
N THR A 54 -16.26 -4.07 -14.92
CA THR A 54 -15.64 -5.14 -14.10
C THR A 54 -15.01 -4.51 -12.87
N LEU A 55 -15.38 -5.01 -11.70
CA LEU A 55 -14.77 -4.67 -10.43
C LEU A 55 -13.73 -5.73 -10.11
N ILE A 56 -12.51 -5.30 -9.81
CA ILE A 56 -11.39 -6.17 -9.47
C ILE A 56 -11.00 -5.89 -8.02
N TYR A 57 -11.10 -6.90 -7.17
CA TYR A 57 -10.58 -6.87 -5.81
C TYR A 57 -9.23 -7.58 -5.79
N VAL A 58 -8.19 -6.88 -5.35
CA VAL A 58 -6.85 -7.42 -5.17
C VAL A 58 -6.51 -7.35 -3.69
N VAL A 59 -6.14 -8.49 -3.11
CA VAL A 59 -5.66 -8.58 -1.72
C VAL A 59 -4.24 -9.12 -1.75
N VAL A 60 -3.33 -8.44 -1.06
CA VAL A 60 -1.94 -8.87 -0.94
C VAL A 60 -1.63 -9.13 0.53
N LYS A 61 -0.96 -10.26 0.80
CA LYS A 61 -0.44 -10.65 2.11
C LYS A 61 1.06 -10.85 2.00
N TYR A 62 1.77 -10.49 3.06
CA TYR A 62 3.23 -10.48 3.13
C TYR A 62 3.69 -11.22 4.40
N ASP A 63 4.78 -11.97 4.29
CA ASP A 63 5.40 -12.69 5.40
C ASP A 63 6.93 -12.66 5.30
N PRO A 64 7.67 -12.32 6.38
CA PRO A 64 7.20 -11.59 7.57
C PRO A 64 6.52 -10.26 7.23
N PRO A 65 5.64 -9.72 8.10
CA PRO A 65 4.96 -8.45 7.81
C PRO A 65 5.93 -7.27 7.83
N GLY A 66 5.70 -6.31 6.92
CA GLY A 66 6.41 -5.03 6.91
C GLY A 66 5.71 -3.96 7.73
N ASN A 67 6.15 -2.71 7.59
CA ASN A 67 5.57 -1.54 8.25
C ASN A 67 5.45 -1.67 9.78
N ILE A 68 6.41 -2.37 10.40
CA ILE A 68 6.59 -2.33 11.84
C ILE A 68 6.87 -0.87 12.21
N LEU A 69 6.04 -0.30 13.10
CA LEU A 69 6.07 1.11 13.49
C LEU A 69 7.26 1.40 14.43
N ASP A 70 8.45 1.24 13.90
CA ASP A 70 9.72 1.48 14.56
C ASP A 70 10.72 2.04 13.54
N MET A 71 11.46 3.08 13.94
CA MET A 71 12.34 3.82 13.03
C MET A 71 13.52 2.97 12.56
N LYS A 72 14.08 2.14 13.45
CA LYS A 72 15.16 1.22 13.09
C LYS A 72 14.68 0.19 12.06
N ASN A 73 13.48 -0.36 12.25
CA ASN A 73 12.87 -1.26 11.28
C ASN A 73 12.68 -0.58 9.91
N TYR A 74 12.25 0.68 9.88
CA TYR A 74 12.10 1.41 8.62
C TYR A 74 13.45 1.56 7.90
N ASP A 75 14.48 2.05 8.59
CA ASP A 75 15.80 2.31 8.01
C ASP A 75 16.48 1.01 7.52
N ASP A 76 16.29 -0.10 8.24
CA ASP A 76 16.86 -1.40 7.86
C ASP A 76 16.14 -2.06 6.67
N ASN A 77 14.89 -1.67 6.38
CA ASN A 77 14.03 -2.35 5.40
C ASN A 77 13.65 -1.52 4.18
N VAL A 78 13.63 -0.18 4.26
CA VAL A 78 13.28 0.72 3.15
C VAL A 78 14.54 1.40 2.66
N LEU A 79 15.28 0.69 1.82
CA LEU A 79 16.59 1.13 1.32
C LEU A 79 16.47 2.17 0.19
N PRO A 80 17.48 3.03 0.00
CA PRO A 80 17.50 3.93 -1.16
C PRO A 80 17.55 3.16 -2.48
N PRO A 81 17.08 3.75 -3.59
CA PRO A 81 17.16 3.13 -4.91
C PRO A 81 18.61 2.83 -5.29
N ILE A 82 18.82 1.68 -5.94
CA ILE A 82 20.11 1.33 -6.53
C ILE A 82 20.37 2.27 -7.72
N ARG A 83 21.57 2.83 -7.80
CA ARG A 83 22.03 3.65 -8.92
C ARG A 83 22.61 2.80 -10.04
#